data_AF-A0A8X6NZL0-F1
#
_entry.id   AF-A0A8X6NZL0-F1
#
_cell.length_a   1.000
_cell.length_b   1.000
_cell.length_c   1.000
_cell.angle_alpha   90.00
_cell.angle_beta   90.00
_cell.angle_gamma   90.00
#
_symmetry.space_group_name_H-M   'P 1'
#
loop_
_entity.id
_entity.type
_entity.pdbx_description
1 polymer ?
#
loop_
_entity_poly.entity_id
_entity_poly.type
_entity_poly.pdbx_seq_one_letter_code
_entity_poly.pdbx_strand_id
1 'polypeptide(L)'
;MKRRVKREAFCTAYPDLCQKPDNLAEFCEMQPYFCSDNISNLEIPKLGYYASNLTNDVHDALMEIYIHNISQDGANLWSWEVPYEQENYSKITTNYIFDFEKNGFATCYSTNLHIYGGEEVETTIFDDTFISKHVLNTFEIFIREEEAVYPWTVPEIMLSIHSPFIPVYPFYEGEILELGHMYIINIRMEEEHLLEYPYYTDCTDYEHLWEKNNKTGPRSQEMCKRLCTWNYLKPCAYCDHGLIVVDKPIWVCEYIAMSSLGCHAKLEKGAEEGEYREE
;
A
#
# COMPACT_ATOMS: atom_id res chain seq x y z
N MET A 1 5.50 3.11 3.21
CA MET A 1 5.01 4.48 3.49
C MET A 1 3.61 4.48 4.11
N LYS A 2 3.49 4.51 5.46
CA LYS A 2 2.24 4.42 6.25
C LYS A 2 1.14 5.37 5.78
N ARG A 3 -0.09 4.86 5.69
CA ARG A 3 -1.29 5.71 5.70
C ARG A 3 -1.21 6.54 6.98
N ARG A 4 -0.94 7.84 6.88
CA ARG A 4 -0.65 8.66 8.06
C ARG A 4 -1.94 9.25 8.57
N VAL A 5 -2.51 8.64 9.61
CA VAL A 5 -3.50 9.34 10.42
C VAL A 5 -2.85 10.67 10.82
N LYS A 6 -3.51 11.79 10.52
CA LYS A 6 -3.09 13.10 10.98
C LYS A 6 -3.03 13.07 12.50
N ARG A 7 -1.92 13.51 13.08
CA ARG A 7 -1.75 13.63 14.53
C ARG A 7 -2.91 14.40 15.14
N GLU A 8 -3.27 15.55 14.55
CA GLU A 8 -4.36 16.37 15.08
C GLU A 8 -5.70 15.63 15.01
N ALA A 9 -5.98 14.95 13.91
CA ALA A 9 -7.22 14.20 13.75
C ALA A 9 -7.29 12.99 14.71
N PHE A 10 -6.16 12.30 14.94
CA PHE A 10 -6.05 11.23 15.92
C PHE A 10 -6.33 11.75 17.34
N CYS A 11 -5.66 12.82 17.76
CA CYS A 11 -5.85 13.38 19.10
C CYS A 11 -7.23 14.01 19.30
N THR A 12 -7.86 14.50 18.24
CA THR A 12 -9.26 14.95 18.29
C THR A 12 -10.22 13.78 18.52
N ALA A 13 -9.99 12.64 17.87
CA ALA A 13 -10.82 11.45 18.01
C ALA A 13 -10.55 10.68 19.31
N TYR A 14 -9.30 10.68 19.79
CA TYR A 14 -8.85 9.93 20.96
C TYR A 14 -8.03 10.83 21.91
N PRO A 15 -8.64 11.87 22.52
CA PRO A 15 -7.93 12.83 23.35
C PRO A 15 -7.27 12.18 24.57
N ASP A 16 -7.90 11.15 25.14
CA ASP A 16 -7.36 10.41 26.28
C ASP A 16 -6.09 9.61 25.93
N LEU A 17 -5.84 9.37 24.64
CA LEU A 17 -4.66 8.70 24.11
C LEU A 17 -3.57 9.67 23.64
N CYS A 18 -3.77 10.97 23.83
CA CYS A 18 -2.79 12.00 23.52
C CYS A 18 -2.34 12.76 24.78
N GLN A 19 -1.17 13.36 24.69
CA GLN A 19 -0.60 14.20 25.73
C GLN A 19 0.36 15.23 25.17
N LYS A 20 0.68 16.24 25.96
CA LYS A 20 1.80 17.13 25.68
C LYS A 20 3.13 16.36 25.85
N PRO A 21 4.17 16.64 25.03
CA PRO A 21 5.49 16.06 25.24
C PRO A 21 6.01 16.36 26.65
N ASP A 22 6.56 15.36 27.34
CA ASP A 22 7.02 15.50 28.75
C ASP A 22 8.12 16.57 28.89
N ASN A 23 9.04 16.62 27.91
CA ASN A 23 10.06 17.65 27.78
C ASN A 23 9.88 18.40 26.45
N LEU A 24 9.07 19.45 26.47
CA LEU A 24 8.75 20.22 25.26
C LEU A 24 9.99 20.83 24.60
N ALA A 25 10.97 21.27 25.40
CA ALA A 25 12.19 21.90 24.87
C ALA A 25 13.05 20.90 24.09
N GLU A 26 13.32 19.74 24.68
CA GLU A 26 14.06 18.65 24.03
C GLU A 26 13.29 18.11 22.81
N PHE A 27 11.97 17.96 22.94
CA PHE A 27 11.12 17.55 21.83
C PHE A 27 11.28 18.51 20.64
N CYS A 28 11.11 19.82 20.85
CA CYS A 28 11.22 20.80 19.77
C CYS A 28 12.65 20.94 19.21
N GLU A 29 13.69 20.66 20.00
CA GLU A 29 15.08 20.62 19.52
C GLU A 29 15.28 19.44 18.56
N MET A 30 14.76 18.26 18.93
CA MET A 30 14.89 17.05 18.14
C MET A 30 13.89 16.99 16.97
N GLN A 31 12.77 17.69 17.07
CA GLN A 31 11.59 17.57 16.20
C GLN A 31 11.03 18.97 15.84
N PRO A 32 11.84 19.82 15.18
CA PRO A 32 11.51 21.24 14.99
C PRO A 32 10.24 21.47 14.16
N TYR A 33 9.91 20.54 13.25
CA TYR A 33 8.72 20.60 12.39
C TYR A 33 7.41 20.56 13.17
N PHE A 34 7.32 19.89 14.33
CA PHE A 34 6.12 19.94 15.17
C PHE A 34 5.96 21.25 15.94
N CYS A 35 7.01 22.06 16.00
CA CYS A 35 7.09 23.26 16.80
C CYS A 35 7.18 24.55 15.97
N SER A 36 6.90 24.47 14.67
CA SER A 36 6.86 25.63 13.77
C SER A 36 5.72 26.61 14.09
N ASP A 37 4.62 26.09 14.64
CA ASP A 37 3.40 26.83 14.93
C ASP A 37 3.16 27.01 16.45
N ASN A 38 1.93 27.35 16.83
CA ASN A 38 1.56 27.56 18.23
C ASN A 38 1.64 26.24 19.04
N ILE A 39 2.77 26.03 19.70
CA ILE A 39 3.05 24.86 20.57
C ILE A 39 2.17 24.76 21.82
N SER A 40 1.30 25.75 22.09
CA SER A 40 0.44 25.74 23.28
C SER A 40 -0.50 24.53 23.29
N ASN A 41 -1.01 24.16 22.12
CA ASN A 41 -1.95 23.06 21.90
C ASN A 41 -1.28 21.82 21.29
N LEU A 42 0.06 21.75 21.32
CA LEU A 42 0.78 20.61 20.77
C LEU A 42 0.53 19.37 21.62
N GLU A 43 -0.12 18.39 21.02
CA GLU A 43 -0.37 17.07 21.59
C GLU A 43 0.21 15.98 20.69
N ILE A 44 0.81 14.98 21.29
CA ILE A 44 1.31 13.78 20.61
C ILE A 44 0.60 12.55 21.17
N PRO A 45 0.44 11.47 20.39
CA PRO A 45 -0.02 10.19 20.92
C PRO A 45 0.88 9.73 22.08
N LYS A 46 0.30 9.04 23.07
CA LYS A 46 0.99 8.45 24.24
C LYS A 46 1.85 7.25 23.86
N LEU A 47 2.79 7.48 22.96
CA LEU A 47 3.62 6.46 22.35
C LEU A 47 5.08 6.96 22.30
N GLY A 48 6.03 6.03 22.43
CA GLY A 48 7.46 6.28 22.27
C GLY A 48 8.12 7.06 23.41
N TYR A 49 9.27 7.67 23.08
CA TYR A 49 10.20 8.27 24.04
C TYR A 49 9.69 9.55 24.73
N TYR A 50 8.79 10.29 24.09
CA TYR A 50 8.31 11.58 24.57
C TYR A 50 7.00 11.50 25.39
N ALA A 51 6.57 10.29 25.72
CA ALA A 51 5.33 10.02 26.45
C ALA A 51 5.59 9.33 27.80
N SER A 52 4.92 9.81 28.84
CA SER A 52 5.14 9.39 30.23
C SER A 52 4.45 8.07 30.59
N ASN A 53 3.42 7.67 29.85
CA ASN A 53 2.67 6.44 30.05
C ASN A 53 2.35 5.76 28.71
N LEU A 54 3.29 4.95 28.22
CA LEU A 54 3.09 4.11 27.04
C LEU A 54 1.87 3.20 27.25
N THR A 55 0.87 3.30 26.38
CA THR A 55 -0.28 2.39 26.37
C THR A 55 -0.34 1.61 25.06
N ASN A 56 -0.70 0.33 25.14
CA ASN A 56 -1.03 -0.46 23.95
C ASN A 56 -2.30 0.08 23.27
N ASP A 57 -3.15 0.79 24.01
CA ASP A 57 -4.39 1.40 23.54
C ASP A 57 -4.17 2.34 22.33
N VAL A 58 -3.03 3.05 22.26
CA VAL A 58 -2.69 3.88 21.09
C VAL A 58 -2.51 3.00 19.85
N HIS A 59 -1.81 1.87 20.00
CA HIS A 59 -1.59 0.94 18.90
C HIS A 59 -2.91 0.30 18.45
N ASP A 60 -3.74 -0.13 19.41
CA ASP A 60 -5.04 -0.74 19.14
C ASP A 60 -5.99 0.24 18.44
N ALA A 61 -6.06 1.50 18.89
CA ALA A 61 -6.86 2.54 18.24
C ALA A 61 -6.36 2.84 16.81
N LEU A 62 -5.04 2.87 16.61
CA LEU A 62 -4.48 3.03 15.26
C LEU A 62 -4.81 1.83 14.37
N MET A 63 -4.70 0.60 14.88
CA MET A 63 -5.10 -0.61 14.16
C MET A 63 -6.59 -0.59 13.83
N GLU A 64 -7.44 -0.14 14.75
CA GLU A 64 -8.88 0.00 14.51
C GLU A 64 -9.15 0.99 13.36
N ILE A 65 -8.51 2.17 13.38
CA ILE A 65 -8.60 3.15 12.29
C ILE A 65 -8.13 2.51 10.97
N TYR A 66 -7.00 1.80 11.00
CA TYR A 66 -6.46 1.15 9.81
C TYR A 66 -7.29 -0.01 9.32
N ILE A 67 -8.05 -0.71 10.15
CA ILE A 67 -8.84 -1.87 9.73
C ILE A 67 -10.25 -1.44 9.30
N HIS A 68 -10.88 -0.52 10.04
CA HIS A 68 -12.29 -0.20 9.90
C HIS A 68 -12.56 1.03 9.01
N ASN A 69 -11.64 2.01 8.90
CA ASN A 69 -11.81 3.20 8.06
C ASN A 69 -11.17 3.08 6.66
N ILE A 70 -10.75 1.88 6.25
CA ILE A 70 -10.31 1.62 4.86
C ILE A 70 -11.47 1.80 3.87
N SER A 71 -12.71 1.59 4.31
CA SER A 71 -13.84 1.44 3.40
C SER A 71 -14.63 2.72 3.08
N GLN A 72 -14.59 3.78 3.92
CA GLN A 72 -15.43 4.97 3.69
C GLN A 72 -14.78 6.27 4.20
N ASP A 73 -14.74 7.29 3.34
CA ASP A 73 -14.70 8.73 3.69
C ASP A 73 -13.55 9.27 4.56
N GLY A 74 -12.37 8.67 4.51
CA GLY A 74 -11.23 9.14 5.30
C GLY A 74 -10.56 10.45 4.84
N ALA A 75 -10.94 11.09 3.73
CA ALA A 75 -10.16 12.19 3.12
C ALA A 75 -9.70 13.31 4.09
N ASN A 76 -10.46 13.57 5.16
CA ASN A 76 -10.17 14.61 6.15
C ASN A 76 -9.17 14.19 7.25
N LEU A 77 -8.90 12.88 7.42
CA LEU A 77 -8.02 12.30 8.45
C LEU A 77 -6.55 12.16 8.00
N TRP A 78 -6.19 12.54 6.76
CA TRP A 78 -4.90 12.15 6.15
C TRP A 78 -4.02 13.33 5.74
N SER A 79 -2.72 13.27 6.05
CA SER A 79 -1.79 14.41 6.01
C SER A 79 -1.30 14.85 4.62
N TRP A 80 -1.84 14.33 3.52
CA TRP A 80 -1.31 14.59 2.17
C TRP A 80 -2.31 15.39 1.34
N GLU A 81 -1.82 16.46 0.72
CA GLU A 81 -2.52 17.15 -0.36
C GLU A 81 -1.75 16.82 -1.64
N VAL A 82 -2.35 16.03 -2.52
CA VAL A 82 -1.87 15.96 -3.90
C VAL A 82 -2.34 17.26 -4.54
N PRO A 83 -1.44 18.12 -5.07
CA PRO A 83 -1.84 19.41 -5.62
C PRO A 83 -2.86 19.19 -6.74
N TYR A 84 -4.06 19.74 -6.53
CA TYR A 84 -5.28 19.50 -7.29
C TYR A 84 -5.27 20.09 -8.71
N GLU A 85 -4.15 20.66 -9.17
CA GLU A 85 -4.09 21.57 -10.33
C GLU A 85 -3.62 20.94 -11.65
N GLN A 86 -3.54 19.61 -11.80
CA GLN A 86 -3.30 19.00 -13.12
C GLN A 86 -4.47 18.16 -13.64
N GLU A 87 -4.79 18.36 -14.92
CA GLU A 87 -6.00 17.86 -15.61
C GLU A 87 -6.12 16.32 -15.70
N ASN A 88 -5.13 15.55 -15.26
CA ASN A 88 -5.09 14.08 -15.34
C ASN A 88 -5.24 13.33 -14.01
N TYR A 89 -5.47 14.02 -12.89
CA TYR A 89 -5.57 13.38 -11.57
C TYR A 89 -6.82 12.52 -11.34
N SER A 90 -7.80 12.55 -12.26
CA SER A 90 -9.04 11.77 -12.15
C SER A 90 -8.85 10.24 -12.21
N LYS A 91 -7.61 9.75 -12.40
CA LYS A 91 -7.29 8.33 -12.59
C LYS A 91 -6.31 7.74 -11.58
N ILE A 92 -6.04 8.45 -10.48
CA ILE A 92 -5.23 7.86 -9.40
C ILE A 92 -6.07 6.85 -8.63
N THR A 93 -5.61 5.59 -8.63
CA THR A 93 -6.14 4.56 -7.75
C THR A 93 -5.39 4.62 -6.42
N THR A 94 -6.14 4.62 -5.32
CA THR A 94 -5.56 4.55 -3.98
C THR A 94 -5.71 3.14 -3.44
N ASN A 95 -4.59 2.51 -3.10
CA ASN A 95 -4.52 1.17 -2.53
C ASN A 95 -3.81 1.17 -1.18
N TYR A 96 -3.87 0.02 -0.51
CA TYR A 96 -3.38 -0.17 0.84
C TYR A 96 -2.56 -1.44 0.90
N ILE A 97 -1.42 -1.35 1.55
CA ILE A 97 -0.56 -2.49 1.78
C ILE A 97 -0.30 -2.57 3.27
N PHE A 98 -0.35 -3.79 3.82
CA PHE A 98 0.05 -4.01 5.20
C PHE A 98 1.29 -4.90 5.23
N ASP A 99 2.27 -4.47 6.01
CA ASP A 99 3.50 -5.18 6.28
C ASP A 99 3.48 -5.69 7.71
N PHE A 100 3.36 -7.01 7.83
CA PHE A 100 3.37 -7.70 9.12
C PHE A 100 4.74 -7.63 9.79
N GLU A 101 5.83 -7.72 9.02
CA GLU A 101 7.20 -7.71 9.55
C GLU A 101 7.56 -6.31 10.09
N LYS A 102 7.14 -5.27 9.35
CA LYS A 102 7.36 -3.87 9.75
C LYS A 102 6.25 -3.32 10.66
N ASN A 103 5.24 -4.14 10.99
CA ASN A 103 4.01 -3.76 11.68
C ASN A 103 3.49 -2.39 11.20
N GLY A 104 3.27 -2.30 9.89
CA GLY A 104 3.11 -1.02 9.21
C GLY A 104 2.19 -1.09 8.02
N PHE A 105 1.28 -0.14 7.92
CA PHE A 105 0.51 0.06 6.70
C PHE A 105 1.34 0.83 5.66
N ALA A 106 0.87 0.87 4.43
CA ALA A 106 1.22 1.87 3.46
C ALA A 106 0.00 2.30 2.66
N THR A 107 -0.08 3.60 2.37
CA THR A 107 -0.98 4.07 1.30
C THR A 107 -0.17 4.15 0.03
N CYS A 108 -0.70 3.51 -1.00
CA CYS A 108 -0.12 3.54 -2.34
C CYS A 108 -1.05 4.34 -3.24
N TYR A 109 -0.46 5.22 -4.02
CA TYR A 109 -1.13 5.95 -5.07
C TYR A 109 -0.54 5.45 -6.39
N SER A 110 -1.41 4.98 -7.27
CA SER A 110 -0.99 4.38 -8.54
C SER A 110 -1.74 5.05 -9.68
N THR A 111 -1.01 5.37 -10.74
CA THR A 111 -1.60 5.79 -12.02
C THR A 111 -1.65 4.59 -12.95
N ASN A 112 -2.71 4.51 -13.77
CA ASN A 112 -2.87 3.46 -14.79
C ASN A 112 -2.77 2.03 -14.22
N LEU A 113 -3.36 1.77 -13.05
CA LEU A 113 -3.31 0.44 -12.42
C LEU A 113 -4.55 -0.38 -12.77
N HIS A 114 -4.36 -1.56 -13.36
CA HIS A 114 -5.45 -2.38 -13.93
C HIS A 114 -5.39 -3.83 -13.44
N ILE A 115 -5.18 -4.03 -12.14
CA ILE A 115 -5.01 -5.36 -11.56
C ILE A 115 -6.34 -6.17 -11.58
N TYR A 116 -7.49 -5.52 -11.39
CA TYR A 116 -8.80 -6.17 -11.17
C TYR A 116 -9.91 -5.70 -12.13
N GLY A 117 -9.56 -4.95 -13.17
CA GLY A 117 -10.53 -4.31 -14.06
C GLY A 117 -10.74 -5.05 -15.38
N GLY A 118 -11.94 -4.90 -15.94
CA GLY A 118 -12.19 -5.16 -17.37
C GLY A 118 -11.78 -3.99 -18.28
N GLU A 119 -11.15 -2.97 -17.70
CA GLU A 119 -10.75 -1.74 -18.38
C GLU A 119 -9.45 -1.92 -19.16
N GLU A 120 -9.31 -1.14 -20.22
CA GLU A 120 -8.08 -1.08 -20.99
C GLU A 120 -7.09 -0.10 -20.35
N VAL A 121 -5.81 -0.42 -20.50
CA VAL A 121 -4.72 0.44 -20.06
C VAL A 121 -4.59 1.67 -20.95
N GLU A 122 -4.22 2.79 -20.33
CA GLU A 122 -3.77 3.94 -21.09
C GLU A 122 -2.39 3.70 -21.65
N THR A 123 -2.25 3.91 -22.96
CA THR A 123 -1.00 3.75 -23.68
C THR A 123 -0.61 5.08 -24.33
N THR A 124 0.69 5.36 -24.32
CA THR A 124 1.27 6.48 -25.05
C THR A 124 2.33 5.91 -25.96
N ILE A 125 2.25 6.22 -27.26
CA ILE A 125 3.21 5.77 -28.25
C ILE A 125 4.26 6.87 -28.42
N PHE A 126 5.53 6.51 -28.23
CA PHE A 126 6.67 7.40 -28.47
C PHE A 126 7.22 7.14 -29.86
N ASP A 127 7.37 8.20 -30.66
CA ASP A 127 8.07 8.14 -31.94
C ASP A 127 9.56 8.45 -31.70
N ASP A 128 10.42 7.47 -31.96
CA ASP A 128 11.88 7.55 -31.81
C ASP A 128 12.53 8.67 -32.65
N THR A 129 11.80 9.23 -33.63
CA THR A 129 12.33 10.30 -34.48
C THR A 129 12.44 11.65 -33.77
N PHE A 130 11.76 11.84 -32.63
CA PHE A 130 11.89 13.04 -31.80
C PHE A 130 12.43 12.67 -30.41
N ILE A 131 13.75 12.78 -30.25
CA ILE A 131 14.47 12.74 -28.96
C ILE A 131 14.16 14.00 -28.11
N SER A 132 12.93 14.50 -28.13
CA SER A 132 12.45 15.34 -27.04
C SER A 132 12.18 14.41 -25.87
N LYS A 133 12.81 14.68 -24.73
CA LYS A 133 12.48 14.02 -23.45
C LYS A 133 10.98 14.21 -23.19
N HIS A 134 10.17 13.20 -23.53
CA HIS A 134 8.75 13.22 -23.21
C HIS A 134 8.63 12.97 -21.71
N VAL A 135 8.25 14.02 -20.98
CA VAL A 135 7.92 13.88 -19.56
C VAL A 135 6.58 13.15 -19.51
N LEU A 136 6.62 11.88 -19.09
CA LEU A 136 5.43 11.03 -18.98
C LEU A 136 4.46 11.58 -17.93
N ASN A 137 5.01 11.90 -16.76
CA ASN A 137 4.29 12.45 -15.63
C ASN A 137 5.24 13.27 -14.78
N THR A 138 4.68 14.23 -14.04
CA THR A 138 5.37 14.96 -12.98
C THR A 138 4.54 14.83 -11.73
N PHE A 139 5.17 14.41 -10.64
CA PHE A 139 4.53 14.30 -9.34
C PHE A 139 5.20 15.27 -8.39
N GLU A 140 4.40 16.09 -7.73
CA GLU A 140 4.85 16.91 -6.61
C GLU A 140 4.21 16.34 -5.35
N ILE A 141 5.06 15.85 -4.43
CA ILE A 141 4.62 15.12 -3.23
C ILE A 141 4.91 16.01 -2.03
N PHE A 142 3.86 16.47 -1.37
CA PHE A 142 3.96 17.27 -0.15
C PHE A 142 3.75 16.42 1.09
N ILE A 143 4.73 16.47 2.00
CA ILE A 143 4.64 15.78 3.29
C ILE A 143 4.44 16.83 4.38
N ARG A 144 3.34 16.69 5.13
CA ARG A 144 3.15 17.39 6.41
C ARG A 144 3.81 16.59 7.52
N GLU A 145 5.04 16.93 7.86
CA GLU A 145 5.83 16.25 8.90
C GLU A 145 5.26 16.54 10.30
N GLU A 146 4.71 17.73 10.49
CA GLU A 146 4.04 18.21 11.70
C GLU A 146 2.76 17.41 12.07
N GLU A 147 2.22 16.67 11.10
CA GLU A 147 1.06 15.82 11.26
C GLU A 147 1.40 14.33 11.44
N ALA A 148 2.68 13.98 11.63
CA ALA A 148 3.07 12.61 11.86
C ALA A 148 2.63 12.11 13.26
N VAL A 149 1.88 11.00 13.30
CA VAL A 149 1.50 10.30 14.55
C VAL A 149 2.69 9.72 15.30
N TYR A 150 3.76 9.36 14.58
CA TYR A 150 4.98 8.81 15.15
C TYR A 150 6.11 9.84 15.00
N PRO A 151 6.30 10.75 15.98
CA PRO A 151 7.24 11.86 15.83
C PRO A 151 8.68 11.40 15.58
N TRP A 152 9.13 10.31 16.20
CA TRP A 152 10.49 9.76 16.01
C TRP A 152 10.72 9.05 14.66
N THR A 153 9.75 9.05 13.74
CA THR A 153 9.90 8.41 12.43
C THR A 153 9.98 9.44 11.32
N VAL A 154 11.00 9.29 10.47
CA VAL A 154 11.12 10.12 9.27
C VAL A 154 10.16 9.59 8.21
N PRO A 155 9.42 10.46 7.50
CA PRO A 155 8.68 10.06 6.31
C PRO A 155 9.60 9.51 5.23
N GLU A 156 9.25 8.32 4.75
CA GLU A 156 9.87 7.72 3.58
C GLU A 156 8.82 7.66 2.47
N ILE A 157 9.17 8.18 1.30
CA ILE A 157 8.43 7.97 0.07
C ILE A 157 9.03 6.74 -0.61
N MET A 158 8.18 5.80 -1.02
CA MET A 158 8.60 4.63 -1.80
C MET A 158 7.98 4.72 -3.18
N LEU A 159 8.81 4.61 -4.21
CA LEU A 159 8.40 4.61 -5.60
C LEU A 159 8.62 3.22 -6.20
N SER A 160 7.61 2.71 -6.89
CA SER A 160 7.75 1.52 -7.73
C SER A 160 7.17 1.82 -9.10
N ILE A 161 7.85 1.35 -10.14
CA ILE A 161 7.44 1.45 -11.54
C ILE A 161 7.30 0.03 -12.05
N HIS A 162 6.10 -0.34 -12.48
CA HIS A 162 5.79 -1.72 -12.82
C HIS A 162 4.70 -1.80 -13.89
N SER A 163 4.49 -3.00 -14.41
CA SER A 163 3.39 -3.29 -15.33
C SER A 163 2.03 -3.03 -14.67
N PRO A 164 1.05 -2.45 -15.38
CA PRO A 164 -0.28 -2.15 -14.85
C PRO A 164 -1.05 -3.39 -14.37
N PHE A 165 -0.61 -4.60 -14.77
CA PHE A 165 -1.24 -5.88 -14.48
C PHE A 165 -0.55 -6.66 -13.35
N ILE A 166 0.54 -6.14 -12.81
CA ILE A 166 1.33 -6.82 -11.78
C ILE A 166 1.13 -6.10 -10.45
N PRO A 167 0.64 -6.79 -9.40
CA PRO A 167 0.68 -6.24 -8.06
C PRO A 167 2.13 -6.21 -7.56
N VAL A 168 2.58 -5.06 -7.07
CA VAL A 168 3.91 -4.92 -6.46
C VAL A 168 3.80 -4.64 -4.96
N TYR A 169 4.88 -4.95 -4.24
CA TYR A 169 5.06 -4.61 -2.85
C TYR A 169 6.15 -3.54 -2.67
N PRO A 170 5.80 -2.23 -2.64
CA PRO A 170 6.79 -1.14 -2.66
C PRO A 170 7.76 -1.13 -1.47
N PHE A 171 7.47 -1.84 -0.37
CA PHE A 171 8.41 -1.95 0.75
C PHE A 171 9.61 -2.87 0.46
N TYR A 172 9.50 -3.76 -0.52
CA TYR A 172 10.56 -4.69 -0.94
C TYR A 172 11.03 -4.41 -2.37
N GLU A 173 10.11 -4.03 -3.25
CA GLU A 173 10.35 -3.81 -4.68
C GLU A 173 10.45 -2.32 -5.06
N GLY A 174 10.20 -1.42 -4.10
CA GLY A 174 10.23 0.02 -4.33
C GLY A 174 11.57 0.64 -3.93
N GLU A 175 11.86 1.76 -4.57
CA GLU A 175 13.00 2.63 -4.27
C GLU A 175 12.58 3.72 -3.28
N ILE A 176 13.43 3.99 -2.29
CA ILE A 176 13.18 5.04 -1.30
C ILE A 176 13.62 6.38 -1.89
N LEU A 177 12.73 7.38 -1.85
CA LEU A 177 13.03 8.76 -2.22
C LEU A 177 13.23 9.60 -0.96
N GLU A 178 14.39 10.25 -0.86
CA GLU A 178 14.68 11.24 0.18
C GLU A 178 13.88 12.53 -0.03
N LEU A 179 13.45 13.13 1.07
CA LEU A 179 12.69 14.37 1.07
C LEU A 179 13.53 15.57 0.64
N GLY A 180 12.88 16.62 0.14
CA GLY A 180 13.55 17.86 -0.29
C GLY A 180 14.36 17.75 -1.58
N HIS A 181 14.30 16.61 -2.27
CA HIS A 181 15.03 16.36 -3.50
C HIS A 181 14.11 16.32 -4.72
N MET A 182 14.65 16.73 -5.88
CA MET A 182 14.02 16.58 -7.18
C MET A 182 14.63 15.36 -7.88
N TYR A 183 13.78 14.40 -8.24
CA TYR A 183 14.19 13.18 -8.94
C TYR A 183 13.83 13.26 -10.42
N ILE A 184 14.78 12.92 -11.29
CA ILE A 184 14.55 12.72 -12.72
C ILE A 184 14.70 11.23 -12.99
N ILE A 185 13.58 10.58 -13.29
CA ILE A 185 13.54 9.13 -13.45
C ILE A 185 13.41 8.81 -14.93
N ASN A 186 14.43 8.14 -15.46
CA ASN A 186 14.45 7.71 -16.85
C ASN A 186 14.04 6.24 -16.91
N ILE A 187 13.02 5.94 -17.71
CA ILE A 187 12.48 4.60 -17.85
C ILE A 187 12.91 4.06 -19.21
N ARG A 188 13.39 2.82 -19.23
CA ARG A 188 13.61 2.05 -20.45
C ARG A 188 12.73 0.82 -20.38
N MET A 189 11.90 0.62 -21.40
CA MET A 189 11.11 -0.59 -21.54
C MET A 189 11.94 -1.65 -22.26
N GLU A 190 11.88 -2.87 -21.73
CA GLU A 190 12.49 -4.05 -22.32
C GLU A 190 11.39 -5.11 -22.43
N GLU A 191 11.28 -5.73 -23.60
CA GLU A 191 10.26 -6.75 -23.88
C GLU A 191 10.95 -8.04 -24.34
N GLU A 192 10.42 -9.16 -23.88
CA GLU A 192 10.83 -10.49 -24.31
C GLU A 192 9.65 -11.20 -24.98
N HIS A 193 9.87 -11.66 -26.21
CA HIS A 193 8.86 -12.35 -27.02
C HIS A 193 9.24 -13.82 -27.13
N LEU A 194 8.50 -14.67 -26.43
CA LEU A 194 8.69 -16.12 -26.44
C LEU A 194 7.71 -16.77 -27.44
N LEU A 195 8.15 -17.86 -28.07
CA LEU A 195 7.31 -18.59 -29.03
C LEU A 195 6.24 -19.40 -28.31
N GLU A 196 5.02 -19.46 -28.85
CA GLU A 196 3.96 -20.33 -28.35
C GLU A 196 4.29 -21.83 -28.53
N TYR A 197 3.45 -22.72 -27.99
CA TYR A 197 3.53 -24.16 -28.27
C TYR A 197 3.62 -24.41 -29.80
N PRO A 198 4.47 -25.33 -30.30
CA PRO A 198 5.14 -26.44 -29.61
C PRO A 198 6.54 -26.14 -29.07
N TYR A 199 6.97 -24.89 -29.06
CA TYR A 199 8.25 -24.53 -28.49
C TYR A 199 8.20 -24.67 -26.96
N TYR A 200 9.31 -25.13 -26.36
CA TYR A 200 9.38 -25.32 -24.92
C TYR A 200 9.56 -23.97 -24.22
N THR A 201 8.47 -23.23 -24.10
CA THR A 201 8.47 -21.89 -23.49
C THR A 201 7.66 -21.83 -22.21
N ASP A 202 6.90 -22.88 -21.85
CA ASP A 202 6.03 -22.97 -20.65
C ASP A 202 5.30 -21.64 -20.35
N CYS A 203 4.91 -20.93 -21.41
CA CYS A 203 4.28 -19.62 -21.36
C CYS A 203 2.77 -19.77 -21.45
N THR A 204 2.08 -18.95 -20.68
CA THR A 204 0.63 -18.76 -20.80
C THR A 204 0.36 -17.37 -21.32
N ASP A 205 -0.41 -17.24 -22.41
CA ASP A 205 -0.92 -15.96 -22.87
C ASP A 205 -2.13 -15.54 -22.02
N TYR A 206 -1.84 -14.79 -20.95
CA TYR A 206 -2.85 -14.29 -20.03
C TYR A 206 -3.78 -13.25 -20.66
N GLU A 207 -3.30 -12.51 -21.66
CA GLU A 207 -4.10 -11.48 -22.33
C GLU A 207 -5.19 -12.14 -23.19
N HIS A 208 -4.80 -13.11 -24.01
CA HIS A 208 -5.75 -13.89 -24.81
C HIS A 208 -6.75 -14.65 -23.92
N LEU A 209 -6.33 -15.20 -22.79
CA LEU A 209 -7.24 -15.84 -21.82
C LEU A 209 -8.24 -14.84 -21.21
N TRP A 210 -7.77 -13.65 -20.84
CA TRP A 210 -8.62 -12.59 -20.30
C TRP A 210 -9.67 -12.13 -21.31
N GLU A 211 -9.28 -11.90 -22.57
CA GLU A 211 -10.19 -11.57 -23.66
C GLU A 211 -11.25 -12.66 -23.87
N LYS A 212 -10.82 -13.92 -23.96
CA LYS A 212 -11.71 -15.09 -24.11
C LYS A 212 -12.71 -15.23 -22.97
N ASN A 213 -12.33 -14.83 -21.76
CA ASN A 213 -13.16 -14.90 -20.57
C ASN A 213 -13.99 -13.63 -20.32
N ASN A 214 -14.41 -12.92 -21.38
CA ASN A 214 -15.16 -11.68 -21.29
C ASN A 214 -14.47 -10.62 -20.40
N LYS A 215 -13.15 -10.48 -20.55
CA LYS A 215 -12.33 -9.51 -19.78
C LYS A 215 -12.36 -9.76 -18.28
N THR A 216 -12.29 -11.04 -17.89
CA THR A 216 -12.21 -11.46 -16.49
C THR A 216 -11.02 -12.39 -16.26
N GLY A 217 -10.46 -12.34 -15.05
CA GLY A 217 -9.30 -13.14 -14.66
C GLY A 217 -7.97 -12.36 -14.69
N PRO A 218 -6.86 -13.01 -14.33
CA PRO A 218 -5.54 -12.38 -14.27
C PRO A 218 -4.96 -12.11 -15.66
N ARG A 219 -4.31 -10.96 -15.83
CA ARG A 219 -3.56 -10.57 -17.03
C ARG A 219 -2.04 -10.76 -16.89
N SER A 220 -1.59 -11.39 -15.80
CA SER A 220 -0.18 -11.70 -15.53
C SER A 220 -0.04 -12.97 -14.68
N GLN A 221 1.15 -13.59 -14.72
CA GLN A 221 1.45 -14.78 -13.94
C GLN A 221 1.48 -14.47 -12.44
N GLU A 222 2.03 -13.32 -12.06
CA GLU A 222 2.13 -12.79 -10.72
C GLU A 222 0.74 -12.60 -10.12
N MET A 223 -0.16 -12.02 -10.90
CA MET A 223 -1.55 -11.83 -10.50
C MET A 223 -2.29 -13.17 -10.37
N CYS A 224 -2.03 -14.13 -11.27
CA CYS A 224 -2.58 -15.47 -11.16
C CYS A 224 -2.14 -16.17 -9.84
N LYS A 225 -0.84 -16.14 -9.53
CA LYS A 225 -0.28 -16.66 -8.26
C LYS A 225 -0.90 -15.96 -7.05
N ARG A 226 -1.12 -14.64 -7.14
CA ARG A 226 -1.74 -13.83 -6.09
C ARG A 226 -3.20 -14.24 -5.84
N LEU A 227 -4.00 -14.37 -6.90
CA LEU A 227 -5.39 -14.79 -6.80
C LEU A 227 -5.51 -16.22 -6.24
N CYS A 228 -4.62 -17.12 -6.65
CA CYS A 228 -4.56 -18.48 -6.11
C CYS A 228 -4.32 -18.46 -4.59
N THR A 229 -3.30 -17.72 -4.15
CA THR A 229 -2.97 -17.54 -2.73
C THR A 229 -4.14 -16.93 -1.96
N TRP A 230 -4.76 -15.89 -2.51
CA TRP A 230 -5.91 -15.22 -1.89
C TRP A 230 -7.09 -16.17 -1.72
N ASN A 231 -7.48 -16.88 -2.78
CA ASN A 231 -8.58 -17.83 -2.75
C ASN A 231 -8.34 -18.97 -1.76
N TYR A 232 -7.09 -19.42 -1.63
CA TYR A 232 -6.70 -20.42 -0.65
C TYR A 232 -6.82 -19.91 0.80
N LEU A 233 -6.43 -18.65 1.05
CA LEU A 233 -6.46 -18.05 2.39
C LEU A 233 -7.82 -17.49 2.82
N LYS A 234 -8.68 -17.11 1.85
CA LYS A 234 -9.98 -16.48 2.11
C LYS A 234 -10.86 -17.23 3.13
N PRO A 235 -10.99 -18.57 3.10
CA PRO A 235 -11.79 -19.32 4.07
C PRO A 235 -11.22 -19.32 5.49
N CYS A 236 -9.93 -19.00 5.60
CA CYS A 236 -9.12 -19.15 6.78
C CYS A 236 -9.18 -17.90 7.68
N ALA A 237 -9.24 -16.72 7.08
CA ALA A 237 -9.13 -15.48 7.82
C ALA A 237 -10.47 -14.93 8.35
N TYR A 238 -11.66 -15.35 7.84
CA TYR A 238 -12.95 -14.64 8.05
C TYR A 238 -12.88 -13.11 7.83
N CYS A 239 -11.79 -12.64 7.26
CA CYS A 239 -11.42 -11.26 7.12
C CYS A 239 -11.42 -10.97 5.64
N ASP A 240 -12.51 -10.39 5.15
CA ASP A 240 -12.57 -9.74 3.84
C ASP A 240 -11.86 -8.37 3.95
N HIS A 241 -10.64 -8.35 4.52
CA HIS A 241 -9.80 -7.17 4.55
C HIS A 241 -9.22 -7.03 3.15
N GLY A 242 -9.99 -6.39 2.27
CA GLY A 242 -9.78 -6.32 0.84
C GLY A 242 -8.30 -6.35 0.44
N LEU A 243 -7.95 -7.29 -0.44
CA LEU A 243 -6.70 -7.43 -1.19
C LEU A 243 -5.46 -6.79 -0.53
N ILE A 244 -5.21 -7.14 0.74
CA ILE A 244 -3.91 -6.90 1.34
C ILE A 244 -2.92 -7.69 0.48
N VAL A 245 -1.98 -7.00 -0.18
CA VAL A 245 -0.79 -7.65 -0.72
C VAL A 245 0.00 -8.10 0.50
N VAL A 246 0.15 -9.40 0.67
CA VAL A 246 0.85 -10.06 1.76
C VAL A 246 2.00 -10.78 1.10
N ASP A 247 3.21 -10.26 1.27
CA ASP A 247 4.43 -10.85 0.71
C ASP A 247 4.59 -12.32 1.12
N LYS A 248 4.21 -12.66 2.36
CA LYS A 248 4.27 -14.03 2.89
C LYS A 248 2.96 -14.47 3.56
N PRO A 249 2.10 -15.23 2.88
CA PRO A 249 0.79 -15.68 3.38
C PRO A 249 0.86 -16.49 4.69
N ILE A 250 1.98 -17.20 4.92
CA ILE A 250 2.20 -18.03 6.11
C ILE A 250 2.07 -17.23 7.42
N TRP A 251 2.54 -15.98 7.47
CA TRP A 251 2.56 -15.20 8.71
C TRP A 251 1.18 -14.65 9.08
N VAL A 252 0.35 -14.33 8.09
CA VAL A 252 -1.06 -13.99 8.29
C VAL A 252 -1.76 -15.16 8.97
N CYS A 253 -1.51 -16.37 8.46
CA CYS A 253 -2.06 -17.58 9.04
C CYS A 253 -1.48 -17.88 10.42
N GLU A 254 -0.18 -17.69 10.70
CA GLU A 254 0.36 -17.93 12.03
C GLU A 254 -0.18 -16.94 13.06
N TYR A 255 -0.24 -15.65 12.72
CA TYR A 255 -0.78 -14.62 13.61
C TYR A 255 -2.29 -14.82 13.87
N ILE A 256 -3.06 -15.15 12.83
CA ILE A 256 -4.50 -15.44 12.96
C ILE A 256 -4.75 -16.83 13.58
N ALA A 257 -3.92 -17.84 13.31
CA ALA A 257 -4.02 -19.18 13.90
C ALA A 257 -3.67 -19.19 15.39
N MET A 258 -2.78 -18.29 15.83
CA MET A 258 -2.56 -18.06 17.26
C MET A 258 -3.80 -17.50 17.97
N SER A 259 -4.72 -16.86 17.24
CA SER A 259 -6.04 -16.43 17.75
C SER A 259 -7.20 -17.38 17.40
N SER A 260 -7.01 -18.31 16.46
CA SER A 260 -8.05 -19.24 16.00
C SER A 260 -7.47 -20.58 15.51
N LEU A 261 -7.52 -21.60 16.38
CA LEU A 261 -7.12 -22.99 16.14
C LEU A 261 -7.85 -23.71 14.96
N GLY A 262 -8.61 -23.01 14.12
CA GLY A 262 -9.54 -23.59 13.13
C GLY A 262 -9.05 -23.62 11.67
N CYS A 263 -7.93 -23.00 11.33
CA CYS A 263 -7.48 -22.86 9.93
C CYS A 263 -6.95 -24.15 9.32
N HIS A 264 -5.98 -24.81 9.99
CA HIS A 264 -5.32 -26.01 9.48
C HIS A 264 -6.31 -27.17 9.25
N ALA A 265 -7.26 -27.38 10.18
CA ALA A 265 -8.24 -28.46 10.09
C ALA A 265 -9.28 -28.29 8.97
N LYS A 266 -9.50 -27.06 8.47
CA LYS A 266 -10.40 -26.79 7.33
C LYS A 266 -9.71 -26.99 5.98
N LEU A 267 -8.41 -26.71 5.91
CA LEU A 267 -7.62 -26.88 4.68
C LEU A 267 -7.40 -28.36 4.34
N GLU A 268 -7.19 -29.21 5.33
CA GLU A 268 -7.09 -30.67 5.13
C GLU A 268 -8.41 -31.27 4.62
N LYS A 269 -9.56 -30.84 5.16
CA LYS A 269 -10.87 -31.27 4.66
C LYS A 269 -11.21 -30.74 3.27
N GLY A 270 -10.83 -29.50 2.95
CA GLY A 270 -11.06 -28.93 1.62
C GLY A 270 -10.19 -29.58 0.52
N ALA A 271 -8.99 -30.03 0.85
CA ALA A 271 -8.13 -30.79 -0.06
C ALA A 271 -8.62 -32.23 -0.29
N GLU A 272 -9.28 -32.85 0.69
CA GLU A 272 -9.93 -34.16 0.54
C GLU A 272 -11.24 -34.10 -0.26
N GLU A 273 -11.93 -32.95 -0.28
CA GLU A 273 -13.20 -32.75 -1.01
C GLU A 273 -13.03 -32.08 -2.39
N GLY A 274 -11.84 -31.53 -2.69
CA GLY A 274 -11.53 -30.79 -3.92
C GLY A 274 -10.69 -31.57 -4.93
N GLU A 275 -11.30 -32.57 -5.56
CA GLU A 275 -10.79 -33.14 -6.81
C GLU A 275 -10.87 -32.05 -7.90
N TYR A 276 -9.75 -31.36 -8.16
CA TYR A 276 -9.62 -30.42 -9.27
C TYR A 276 -9.87 -31.17 -10.58
N ARG A 277 -11.08 -31.05 -11.13
CA ARG A 277 -11.33 -31.31 -12.54
C ARG A 277 -10.80 -30.14 -13.35
N GLU A 278 -9.70 -30.40 -14.06
CA GLU A 278 -9.37 -29.67 -15.28
C GLU A 278 -10.44 -30.01 -16.33
N GLU A 279 -11.27 -29.02 -16.69
CA GLU A 279 -12.02 -28.96 -17.95
C GLU A 279 -11.84 -27.56 -18.56
#